data_AF-A0A7Y5Q1Z4-F1
#
_entry.id   AF-A0A7Y5Q1Z4-F1
#
_cell.length_a   1.000
_cell.length_b   1.000
_cell.length_c   1.000
_cell.angle_alpha   90.00
_cell.angle_beta   90.00
_cell.angle_gamma   90.00
#
_symmetry.space_group_name_H-M   'P 1'
#
loop_
_entity.id
_entity.type
_entity.pdbx_description
1 polymer ?
#
loop_
_entity_poly.entity_id
_entity_poly.type
_entity_poly.pdbx_seq_one_letter_code
_entity_poly.pdbx_strand_id
1 'polypeptide(L)' 'MHVLHVIEATIGGTRRHVVDATRGLAKRGVRVSLVASALREPRFRADLQALANDGVEVFELPMVRAL' A
#
# COMPACT_ATOMS: atom_id res chain seq x y z
N MET A 1 7.86 -16.82 -4.09
CA MET A 1 7.06 -16.35 -2.93
C MET A 1 6.37 -15.06 -3.33
N HIS A 2 5.11 -14.87 -2.94
CA HIS A 2 4.31 -13.68 -3.23
C HIS A 2 3.63 -13.22 -1.94
N VAL A 3 3.72 -11.93 -1.64
CA VAL A 3 3.08 -11.30 -0.48
C VAL A 3 1.98 -10.34 -0.95
N LEU A 4 0.80 -10.43 -0.36
CA LEU A 4 -0.30 -9.50 -0.54
C LEU A 4 -0.51 -8.71 0.75
N HIS A 5 -0.38 -7.39 0.68
CA HIS A 5 -0.79 -6.48 1.74
C HIS A 5 -2.20 -5.97 1.45
N VAL A 6 -3.11 -6.07 2.42
CA VAL A 6 -4.45 -5.47 2.36
C VAL A 6 -4.61 -4.56 3.57
N ILE A 7 -4.72 -3.25 3.37
CA ILE A 7 -4.70 -2.31 4.49
C ILE A 7 -5.50 -1.02 4.24
N GLU A 8 -6.21 -0.56 5.27
CA GLU A 8 -6.69 0.81 5.37
C GLU A 8 -5.64 1.65 6.11
N ALA A 9 -4.97 2.58 5.42
CA ALA A 9 -4.05 3.49 6.09
C ALA A 9 -4.85 4.60 6.77
N THR A 10 -5.00 4.50 8.08
CA THR A 10 -5.80 5.44 8.86
C THR A 10 -5.05 6.74 9.14
N ILE A 11 -3.77 6.69 9.52
CA ILE A 11 -2.88 7.84 9.78
C ILE A 11 -1.41 7.42 10.00
N GLY A 12 -0.46 8.34 9.72
CA GLY A 12 0.92 8.35 10.22
C GLY A 12 1.75 7.08 10.06
N GLY A 13 1.83 6.28 11.12
CA GLY A 13 2.73 5.12 11.23
C GLY A 13 2.37 3.98 10.28
N THR A 14 1.08 3.69 10.12
CA THR A 14 0.62 2.59 9.25
C THR A 14 0.95 2.84 7.79
N ARG A 15 0.75 4.08 7.33
CA ARG A 15 1.13 4.53 5.97
C ARG A 15 2.63 4.32 5.74
N ARG A 16 3.46 4.84 6.64
CA ARG A 16 4.92 4.73 6.48
C ARG A 16 5.37 3.27 6.49
N HIS A 17 4.84 2.49 7.43
CA HIS A 17 5.16 1.07 7.55
C HIS A 17 4.86 0.30 6.27
N VAL A 18 3.66 0.44 5.69
CA VAL A 18 3.29 -0.34 4.49
C VAL A 18 4.14 0.06 3.28
N VAL A 19 4.48 1.35 3.14
CA VAL A 19 5.36 1.82 2.06
C VAL A 19 6.75 1.23 2.20
N ASP A 20 7.35 1.32 3.39
CA ASP A 20 8.70 0.80 3.65
C ASP A 20 8.76 -0.72 3.48
N ALA A 21 7.76 -1.45 3.98
CA ALA A 21 7.67 -2.91 3.87
C ALA A 21 7.54 -3.34 2.40
N THR A 22 6.58 -2.76 1.67
CA THR A 22 6.30 -3.11 0.27
C THR A 22 7.52 -2.83 -0.61
N ARG A 23 8.11 -1.63 -0.49
CA ARG A 23 9.30 -1.26 -1.26
C ARG A 23 10.51 -2.12 -0.89
N GLY A 24 10.71 -2.40 0.40
CA GLY A 24 11.81 -3.21 0.89
C GLY A 24 11.74 -4.67 0.41
N LEU A 25 10.53 -5.23 0.34
CA LEU A 25 10.29 -6.58 -0.19
C LEU A 25 10.49 -6.62 -1.71
N ALA A 26 9.91 -5.66 -2.44
CA ALA A 26 10.08 -5.57 -3.89
C ALA A 26 11.56 -5.46 -4.31
N LYS A 27 12.34 -4.61 -3.62
CA LYS A 27 13.79 -4.46 -3.85
C LYS A 27 14.60 -5.74 -3.60
N ARG A 28 14.06 -6.69 -2.83
CA ARG A 28 14.69 -7.99 -2.54
C ARG A 28 14.23 -9.09 -3.51
N GLY A 29 13.49 -8.74 -4.57
CA GLY A 29 12.98 -9.69 -5.56
C GLY A 29 11.74 -10.46 -5.11
N VAL A 30 11.11 -10.08 -4.00
CA VAL A 30 9.82 -10.66 -3.60
C VAL A 30 8.73 -10.03 -4.46
N ARG A 31 7.87 -10.86 -5.05
CA ARG A 31 6.64 -10.36 -5.69
C ARG A 31 5.73 -9.81 -4.61
N VAL A 32 5.32 -8.55 -4.73
CA VAL A 32 4.42 -7.89 -3.76
C VAL A 32 3.26 -7.24 -4.50
N SER A 33 2.05 -7.43 -3.97
CA SER A 33 0.87 -6.67 -4.35
C SER A 33 0.32 -5.93 -3.13
N LEU A 34 -0.20 -4.72 -3.32
CA LEU A 34 -0.76 -3.86 -2.29
C LEU A 34 -2.18 -3.45 -2.65
N VAL A 35 -3.15 -3.90 -1.85
CA VAL A 35 -4.52 -3.42 -1.87
C VAL A 35 -4.69 -2.41 -0.73
N ALA A 36 -5.00 -1.16 -1.05
CA ALA A 36 -5.04 -0.10 -0.06
C ALA A 36 -6.23 0.85 -0.24
N SER A 37 -6.65 1.48 0.86
CA SER A 37 -7.58 2.61 0.80
C SER A 37 -6.90 3.91 1.19
N ALA A 38 -7.12 4.98 0.41
CA ALA A 38 -6.65 6.33 0.71
C ALA A 38 -7.78 7.25 1.20
N LEU A 39 -8.94 6.71 1.59
CA LEU A 39 -10.09 7.51 2.03
C LEU A 39 -9.80 8.35 3.29
N ARG A 40 -9.11 7.75 4.27
CA ARG A 40 -8.76 8.44 5.53
C ARG A 40 -7.52 9.32 5.46
N GLU A 41 -6.60 9.01 4.56
CA GLU A 41 -5.37 9.77 4.34
C GLU A 41 -5.13 9.95 2.82
N PRO A 42 -5.70 11.01 2.22
CA PRO A 42 -5.60 11.25 0.77
C PRO A 42 -4.18 11.40 0.25
N ARG A 43 -3.23 11.85 1.08
CA ARG A 43 -1.81 11.98 0.68
C ARG A 43 -1.17 10.62 0.40
N PHE A 44 -1.77 9.52 0.87
CA PHE A 44 -1.27 8.17 0.62
C PHE A 44 -1.28 7.80 -0.86
N ARG A 45 -2.18 8.39 -1.68
CA ARG A 45 -2.21 8.15 -3.13
C ARG A 45 -0.89 8.45 -3.83
N ALA A 46 -0.16 9.45 -3.35
CA ALA A 46 1.16 9.78 -3.90
C ALA A 46 2.16 8.64 -3.66
N ASP A 47 2.13 7.99 -2.49
CA ASP A 47 3.00 6.84 -2.24
C ASP A 47 2.54 5.62 -3.01
N LEU A 48 1.23 5.39 -3.13
CA LEU A 48 0.67 4.30 -3.94
C LEU A 48 1.15 4.41 -5.40
N GLN A 49 1.10 5.61 -5.98
CA GLN A 49 1.62 5.87 -7.32
C GLN A 49 3.14 5.65 -7.39
N ALA A 50 3.89 6.10 -6.39
CA ALA A 50 5.33 5.90 -6.36
C ALA A 50 5.70 4.41 -6.28
N LEU A 51 4.97 3.61 -5.49
CA LEU A 51 5.16 2.16 -5.42
C LEU A 51 4.80 1.47 -6.74
N ALA A 52 3.72 1.90 -7.40
CA ALA A 52 3.35 1.39 -8.71
C ALA A 52 4.44 1.66 -9.75
N ASN A 53 5.01 2.87 -9.75
CA ASN A 53 6.14 3.23 -10.61
C ASN A 53 7.40 2.41 -10.28
N ASP A 54 7.58 1.98 -9.03
CA ASP A 54 8.66 1.08 -8.58
C ASP A 54 8.37 -0.41 -8.92
N GLY A 55 7.28 -0.72 -9.64
CA GLY A 55 6.94 -2.07 -10.10
C GLY A 55 6.11 -2.91 -9.12
N VAL A 56 5.59 -2.30 -8.05
CA VAL A 56 4.62 -2.96 -7.15
C VAL A 56 3.24 -2.98 -7.82
N GLU A 57 2.55 -4.11 -7.74
CA GLU A 57 1.15 -4.17 -8.17
C GLU A 57 0.26 -3.50 -7.11
N VAL A 58 -0.34 -2.35 -7.44
CA VAL A 58 -1.14 -1.55 -6.51
C VAL A 58 -2.59 -1.50 -6.95
N PHE A 59 -3.51 -1.73 -6.01
CA PHE A 59 -4.95 -1.63 -6.22
C PHE A 59 -5.59 -0.77 -5.14
N GLU A 60 -6.18 0.36 -5.52
CA GLU A 60 -6.94 1.20 -4.59
C GLU A 60 -8.36 0.65 -4.43
N LEU A 61 -8.72 0.21 -3.22
CA LEU A 61 -10.03 -0.29 -2.86
C LEU A 61 -10.65 0.62 -1.78
N PRO A 62 -11.83 1.23 -2.02
CA PRO A 62 -12.58 1.89 -0.95
C PRO A 62 -12.91 0.91 0.18
N MET A 63 -12.38 1.16 1.38
CA MET A 63 -12.64 0.35 2.57
C MET A 63 -13.50 1.17 3.52
N VAL A 64 -14.81 0.97 3.46
CA VAL A 64 -15.77 1.65 4.35
C VAL A 64 -16.28 0.66 5.39
N ARG A 65 -16.34 1.09 6.66
CA ARG A 65 -17.05 0.31 7.68
C ARG A 65 -18.55 0.51 7.50
N ALA A 66 -19.27 -0.56 7.22
CA ALA A 66 -20.72 -0.60 7.40
C ALA A 66 -21.03 -0.84 8.88
N LEU A 67 -22.00 -0.10 9.42
CA LEU A 67 -22.58 -0.33 10.75
C LEU A 67 -23.63 -1.43 10.68
#